data_AF-A0A9E6PFX1-F1
#
_entry.id   AF-A0A9E6PFX1-F1
#
_cell.length_a   1.000
_cell.length_b   1.000
_cell.length_c   1.000
_cell.angle_alpha   90.00
_cell.angle_beta   90.00
_cell.angle_gamma   90.00
#
_symmetry.space_group_name_H-M   'P 1'
#
loop_
_entity.id
_entity.type
_entity.pdbx_description
1 polymer ?
#
loop_
_entity_poly.entity_id
_entity_poly.type
_entity_poly.pdbx_seq_one_letter_code
_entity_poly.pdbx_strand_id
1 'polypeptide(L)'
;MRFDAVIIIGPCRSGTTFVFNALASPSYTGLFQPIKHGIRSALAAEPPKLSLKEFAGEPVVIKEAFGPYDLEEVTFDPIEKVLDTLKPRRPLLISVMRSPEQCLSSWQRSFFANGEGPVPEVFNGAYMNTVQLREKHHAWLESADLILDDAAGFPITLTRIQKSLGIEAIGPAYARSIKVRDPQAFEVSGLLNKAMSGRHYNRALAHMHPQADLGESFHPARSSFEHLLRTAKPTISRANLSSASKIDALSLHAN
;
A
#
# COMPACT_ATOMS: atom_id res chain seq x y z
N MET A 1 -22.59 -5.38 11.05
CA MET A 1 -21.79 -4.14 11.24
C MET A 1 -20.92 -3.92 10.03
N ARG A 2 -20.70 -2.69 9.56
CA ARG A 2 -19.83 -2.39 8.41
C ARG A 2 -18.39 -2.15 8.89
N PHE A 3 -17.39 -2.33 8.03
CA PHE A 3 -16.02 -1.91 8.33
C PHE A 3 -15.96 -0.38 8.41
N ASP A 4 -15.22 0.17 9.37
CA ASP A 4 -15.02 1.62 9.55
C ASP A 4 -13.60 2.09 9.18
N ALA A 5 -12.67 1.15 8.98
CA ALA A 5 -11.41 1.40 8.30
C ALA A 5 -11.06 0.24 7.37
N VAL A 6 -10.74 0.53 6.11
CA VAL A 6 -10.16 -0.44 5.17
C VAL A 6 -8.76 0.01 4.82
N ILE A 7 -7.75 -0.80 5.12
CA ILE A 7 -6.34 -0.46 4.96
C ILE A 7 -5.78 -1.33 3.85
N ILE A 8 -5.42 -0.73 2.72
CA ILE A 8 -4.86 -1.42 1.56
C ILE A 8 -3.35 -1.18 1.58
N ILE A 9 -2.57 -2.26 1.59
CA ILE A 9 -1.10 -2.21 1.53
C ILE A 9 -0.58 -3.04 0.36
N GLY A 10 0.66 -2.80 -0.02
CA GLY A 10 1.36 -3.64 -0.99
C GLY A 10 2.58 -2.95 -1.57
N PRO A 11 3.45 -3.66 -2.32
CA PRO A 11 4.55 -3.03 -3.03
C PRO A 11 4.01 -1.97 -3.99
N CYS A 12 4.73 -0.88 -4.25
CA CYS A 12 4.32 0.02 -5.32
C CYS A 12 4.26 -0.77 -6.64
N ARG A 13 3.28 -0.45 -7.50
CA ARG A 13 3.01 -1.16 -8.78
C ARG A 13 2.41 -2.57 -8.68
N SER A 14 2.08 -3.05 -7.48
CA SER A 14 1.36 -4.31 -7.27
C SER A 14 -0.13 -4.27 -7.63
N GLY A 15 -0.71 -3.08 -7.84
CA GLY A 15 -2.14 -2.91 -8.12
C GLY A 15 -2.95 -2.27 -6.97
N THR A 16 -2.31 -1.79 -5.92
CA THR A 16 -2.99 -1.11 -4.79
C THR A 16 -3.93 0.03 -5.23
N THR A 17 -3.55 0.85 -6.22
CA THR A 17 -4.45 1.89 -6.77
C THR A 17 -5.68 1.31 -7.46
N PHE A 18 -5.51 0.20 -8.17
CA PHE A 18 -6.61 -0.47 -8.87
C PHE A 18 -7.62 -1.02 -7.86
N VAL A 19 -7.13 -1.70 -6.82
CA VAL A 19 -7.98 -2.18 -5.71
C VAL A 19 -8.67 -1.02 -4.99
N PHE A 20 -7.94 0.05 -4.66
CA PHE A 20 -8.52 1.26 -4.06
C PHE A 20 -9.70 1.77 -4.89
N ASN A 21 -9.50 2.02 -6.18
CA ASN A 21 -10.59 2.50 -7.05
C ASN A 21 -11.76 1.49 -7.16
N ALA A 22 -11.48 0.18 -7.11
CA ALA A 22 -12.53 -0.84 -7.15
C ALA A 22 -13.38 -0.89 -5.87
N LEU A 23 -12.90 -0.32 -4.76
CA LEU A 23 -13.61 -0.20 -3.50
C LEU A 23 -14.25 1.19 -3.30
N ALA A 24 -14.26 2.03 -4.33
CA ALA A 24 -14.89 3.34 -4.28
C ALA A 24 -16.39 3.24 -3.95
N SER A 25 -16.81 3.97 -2.92
CA SER A 25 -18.18 4.00 -2.44
C SER A 25 -18.49 5.34 -1.77
N PRO A 26 -19.67 5.93 -2.01
CA PRO A 26 -20.11 7.17 -1.34
C PRO A 26 -20.23 7.08 0.18
N SER A 27 -20.09 5.88 0.75
CA SER A 27 -20.09 5.68 2.21
C SER A 27 -18.73 5.80 2.87
N TYR A 28 -17.65 5.94 2.09
CA TYR A 28 -16.29 6.01 2.60
C TYR A 28 -15.57 7.27 2.09
N THR A 29 -14.69 7.81 2.92
CA THR A 29 -13.64 8.73 2.50
C THR A 29 -12.43 7.93 2.02
N GLY A 30 -11.98 8.13 0.78
CA GLY A 30 -10.78 7.50 0.23
C GLY A 30 -9.53 8.34 0.49
N LEU A 31 -8.55 7.81 1.21
CA LEU A 31 -7.27 8.46 1.51
C LEU A 31 -6.13 7.79 0.72
N PHE A 32 -5.47 8.57 -0.13
CA PHE A 32 -4.38 8.08 -0.96
C PHE A 32 -3.03 8.42 -0.33
N GLN A 33 -2.36 7.39 0.21
CA GLN A 33 -1.01 7.42 0.77
C GLN A 33 -0.75 8.50 1.85
N PRO A 34 -1.67 8.72 2.82
CA PRO A 34 -1.52 9.78 3.81
C PRO A 34 -0.28 9.62 4.71
N ILE A 35 0.12 8.39 5.04
CA ILE A 35 1.21 8.12 5.97
C ILE A 35 2.54 8.29 5.24
N LYS A 36 2.64 7.72 4.04
CA LYS A 36 3.81 7.94 3.18
C LYS A 36 4.00 9.42 2.87
N HIS A 37 2.93 10.17 2.61
CA HIS A 37 3.04 11.61 2.40
C HIS A 37 3.75 12.28 3.58
N GLY A 38 3.37 11.92 4.82
CA GLY A 38 4.06 12.40 6.02
C GLY A 38 5.54 12.03 6.08
N ILE A 39 5.91 10.81 5.67
CA ILE A 39 7.31 10.37 5.57
C ILE A 39 8.08 11.23 4.55
N ARG A 40 7.53 11.43 3.35
CA ARG A 40 8.13 12.23 2.29
C ARG A 40 8.28 13.69 2.69
N SER A 41 7.26 14.26 3.34
CA SER A 41 7.30 15.60 3.92
C SER A 41 8.44 15.73 4.94
N ALA A 42 8.60 14.76 5.84
CA ALA A 42 9.70 14.76 6.81
C ALA A 42 11.08 14.69 6.13
N LEU A 43 11.25 13.81 5.13
CA LEU A 43 12.49 13.69 4.35
C LEU A 43 12.83 14.98 3.59
N ALA A 44 11.81 15.71 3.10
CA ALA A 44 11.97 16.99 2.42
C ALA A 44 12.08 18.19 3.38
N ALA A 45 12.04 17.99 4.70
CA ALA A 45 11.92 19.04 5.70
C ALA A 45 10.74 20.02 5.46
N GLU A 46 9.64 19.50 4.90
CA GLU A 46 8.39 20.23 4.66
C GLU A 46 7.31 19.80 5.66
N PRO A 47 6.40 20.70 6.09
CA PRO A 47 5.27 20.31 6.92
C PRO A 47 4.29 19.42 6.12
N PRO A 48 3.75 18.32 6.70
CA PRO A 48 2.77 17.49 6.04
C PRO A 48 1.47 18.26 5.82
N LYS A 49 0.86 18.10 4.64
CA LYS A 49 -0.37 18.81 4.26
C LYS A 49 -1.65 18.05 4.64
N LEU A 50 -1.51 16.89 5.29
CA LEU A 50 -2.62 16.03 5.68
C LEU A 50 -2.30 15.31 6.99
N SER A 51 -3.22 15.40 7.94
CA SER A 51 -3.16 14.64 9.18
C SER A 51 -4.26 13.59 9.20
N LEU A 52 -3.88 12.34 9.48
CA LEU A 52 -4.85 11.25 9.60
C LEU A 52 -5.90 11.51 10.70
N LYS A 53 -5.56 12.29 11.73
CA LYS A 53 -6.47 12.67 12.83
C LYS A 53 -7.72 13.41 12.37
N GLU A 54 -7.67 14.08 11.22
CA GLU A 54 -8.79 14.82 10.65
C GLU A 54 -9.97 13.91 10.26
N PHE A 55 -9.75 12.60 10.16
CA PHE A 55 -10.75 11.60 9.74
C PHE A 55 -11.20 10.69 10.90
N ALA A 56 -10.90 11.05 12.15
CA ALA A 56 -11.32 10.28 13.31
C ALA A 56 -12.85 10.18 13.38
N GLY A 57 -13.37 8.95 13.49
CA GLY A 57 -14.82 8.67 13.51
C GLY A 57 -15.48 8.56 12.14
N GLU A 58 -14.74 8.76 11.04
CA GLU A 58 -15.26 8.55 9.68
C GLU A 58 -14.94 7.16 9.14
N PRO A 59 -15.84 6.56 8.33
CA PRO A 59 -15.51 5.38 7.54
C PRO A 59 -14.48 5.74 6.45
N VAL A 60 -13.30 5.13 6.52
CA VAL A 60 -12.21 5.41 5.58
C VAL A 60 -11.75 4.19 4.80
N VAL A 61 -11.33 4.40 3.55
CA VAL A 61 -10.48 3.48 2.81
C VAL A 61 -9.13 4.16 2.64
N ILE A 62 -8.08 3.57 3.19
CA ILE A 62 -6.72 4.10 3.17
C ILE A 62 -5.89 3.21 2.30
N LYS A 63 -5.22 3.78 1.30
CA LYS A 63 -4.30 3.03 0.45
C LYS A 63 -2.88 3.49 0.65
N GLU A 64 -2.03 2.58 1.09
CA GLU A 64 -0.58 2.71 1.14
C GLU A 64 0.09 1.81 0.10
N ALA A 65 1.28 2.19 -0.33
CA ALA A 65 2.11 1.30 -1.12
C ALA A 65 3.56 1.50 -0.74
N PHE A 66 4.42 0.49 -0.76
CA PHE A 66 5.80 0.62 -0.30
C PHE A 66 6.78 0.95 -1.45
N GLY A 67 7.76 1.82 -1.19
CA GLY A 67 8.70 2.39 -2.17
C GLY A 67 8.17 3.63 -2.89
N PRO A 68 8.85 4.24 -3.87
CA PRO A 68 9.91 3.62 -4.65
C PRO A 68 11.33 4.11 -4.38
N TYR A 69 11.52 5.15 -3.57
CA TYR A 69 12.79 5.88 -3.53
C TYR A 69 13.62 5.52 -2.30
N ASP A 70 13.03 5.64 -1.13
CA ASP A 70 13.76 5.56 0.13
C ASP A 70 13.38 4.34 0.98
N LEU A 71 14.30 3.94 1.86
CA LEU A 71 14.10 2.81 2.77
C LEU A 71 12.97 3.10 3.78
N GLU A 72 12.80 4.35 4.16
CA GLU A 72 11.71 4.85 5.01
C GLU A 72 10.34 4.60 4.36
N GLU A 73 10.26 4.56 3.01
CA GLU A 73 9.03 4.23 2.29
C GLU A 73 8.69 2.74 2.30
N VAL A 74 9.55 1.88 2.89
CA VAL A 74 9.35 0.43 2.93
C VAL A 74 9.48 -0.19 4.32
N THR A 75 9.74 0.61 5.37
CA THR A 75 9.95 0.11 6.74
C THR A 75 8.85 0.51 7.72
N PHE A 76 7.88 1.32 7.29
CA PHE A 76 6.80 1.79 8.17
C PHE A 76 5.64 0.78 8.27
N ASP A 77 4.93 0.83 9.39
CA ASP A 77 3.71 0.07 9.67
C ASP A 77 2.48 1.00 9.57
N PRO A 78 1.79 1.04 8.41
CA PRO A 78 0.60 1.85 8.27
C PRO A 78 -0.59 1.34 9.09
N ILE A 79 -0.61 0.07 9.46
CA ILE A 79 -1.73 -0.54 10.18
C ILE A 79 -1.74 0.01 11.60
N GLU A 80 -0.63 -0.11 12.33
CA GLU A 80 -0.51 0.44 13.68
C GLU A 80 -0.81 1.93 13.71
N LYS A 81 -0.26 2.68 12.75
CA LYS A 81 -0.51 4.12 12.66
C LYS A 81 -2.00 4.45 12.51
N VAL A 82 -2.73 3.68 11.70
CA VAL A 82 -4.17 3.84 11.54
C VAL A 82 -4.92 3.46 12.81
N LEU A 83 -4.58 2.33 13.42
CA LEU A 83 -5.24 1.85 14.64
C LEU A 83 -5.06 2.83 15.81
N ASP A 84 -3.86 3.34 16.01
CA ASP A 84 -3.55 4.28 17.09
C ASP A 84 -4.22 5.64 16.89
N THR A 85 -4.30 6.08 15.63
CA THR A 85 -4.79 7.43 15.30
C THR A 85 -6.31 7.48 15.17
N LEU A 86 -6.90 6.54 14.42
CA LEU A 86 -8.33 6.54 14.12
C LEU A 86 -9.15 5.71 15.11
N LYS A 87 -8.52 4.75 15.79
CA LYS A 87 -9.17 3.81 16.72
C LYS A 87 -10.44 3.18 16.12
N PRO A 88 -10.36 2.57 14.92
CA PRO A 88 -11.50 1.96 14.26
C PRO A 88 -12.03 0.79 15.09
N ARG A 89 -13.35 0.61 15.10
CA ARG A 89 -14.01 -0.51 15.79
C ARG A 89 -13.93 -1.79 14.99
N ARG A 90 -13.93 -1.68 13.67
CA ARG A 90 -13.91 -2.82 12.75
C ARG A 90 -13.00 -2.52 11.54
N PRO A 91 -11.67 -2.60 11.73
CA PRO A 91 -10.69 -2.50 10.65
C PRO A 91 -10.66 -3.75 9.75
N LEU A 92 -10.39 -3.54 8.46
CA LEU A 92 -10.08 -4.58 7.46
C LEU A 92 -8.71 -4.30 6.84
N LEU A 93 -7.82 -5.29 6.88
CA LEU A 93 -6.54 -5.24 6.16
C LEU A 93 -6.67 -5.91 4.78
N ILE A 94 -6.22 -5.25 3.73
CA ILE A 94 -6.15 -5.81 2.37
C ILE A 94 -4.69 -5.76 1.89
N SER A 95 -4.07 -6.92 1.75
CA SER A 95 -2.73 -7.04 1.17
C SER A 95 -2.85 -7.23 -0.34
N VAL A 96 -2.21 -6.37 -1.12
CA VAL A 96 -2.20 -6.47 -2.59
C VAL A 96 -0.82 -6.87 -3.08
N MET A 97 -0.76 -7.98 -3.80
CA MET A 97 0.47 -8.58 -4.28
C MET A 97 0.42 -8.79 -5.79
N ARG A 98 1.61 -8.83 -6.39
CA ARG A 98 1.85 -9.16 -7.79
C ARG A 98 3.20 -9.87 -7.90
N SER A 99 3.39 -10.70 -8.90
CA SER A 99 4.68 -11.30 -9.24
C SER A 99 5.80 -10.23 -9.22
N PRO A 100 6.92 -10.51 -8.52
CA PRO A 100 8.04 -9.57 -8.45
C PRO A 100 8.52 -9.11 -9.82
N GLU A 101 8.55 -10.00 -10.82
CA GLU A 101 9.04 -9.69 -12.16
C GLU A 101 8.18 -8.63 -12.85
N GLN A 102 6.85 -8.81 -12.84
CA GLN A 102 5.94 -7.85 -13.45
C GLN A 102 5.89 -6.53 -12.69
N CYS A 103 5.99 -6.59 -11.36
CA CYS A 103 6.02 -5.42 -10.51
C CYS A 103 7.29 -4.59 -10.77
N LEU A 104 8.46 -5.24 -10.81
CA LEU A 104 9.74 -4.62 -11.13
C LEU A 104 9.71 -3.98 -12.51
N SER A 105 9.23 -4.68 -13.55
CA SER A 105 9.09 -4.11 -14.89
C SER A 105 8.18 -2.87 -14.90
N SER A 106 7.07 -2.88 -14.16
CA SER A 106 6.17 -1.72 -14.05
C SER A 106 6.80 -0.56 -13.27
N TRP A 107 7.58 -0.89 -12.25
CA TRP A 107 8.32 0.05 -11.40
C TRP A 107 9.41 0.74 -12.22
N GLN A 108 10.20 -0.04 -12.95
CA GLN A 108 11.22 0.44 -13.87
C GLN A 108 10.63 1.47 -14.84
N ARG A 109 9.59 1.09 -15.59
CA ARG A 109 8.94 2.00 -16.54
C ARG A 109 8.39 3.29 -15.93
N SER A 110 8.01 3.29 -14.65
CA SER A 110 7.34 4.44 -14.03
C SER A 110 8.30 5.40 -13.34
N PHE A 111 9.47 4.90 -12.91
CA PHE A 111 10.38 5.65 -12.04
C PHE A 111 11.79 5.82 -12.62
N PHE A 112 12.18 5.06 -13.65
CA PHE A 112 13.51 5.16 -14.28
C PHE A 112 13.63 6.16 -15.42
N ALA A 113 12.56 6.86 -15.80
CA ALA A 113 12.62 7.74 -16.95
C ALA A 113 13.75 8.79 -16.87
N ASN A 114 14.34 9.00 -15.68
CA ASN A 114 15.42 9.94 -15.40
C ASN A 114 16.79 9.29 -15.05
N GLY A 115 16.97 7.97 -15.24
CA GLY A 115 18.30 7.33 -15.18
C GLY A 115 18.72 6.71 -13.84
N GLU A 116 17.97 6.88 -12.76
CA GLU A 116 18.19 6.18 -11.48
C GLU A 116 17.13 5.08 -11.29
N GLY A 117 17.59 3.85 -11.05
CA GLY A 117 16.72 2.67 -10.92
C GLY A 117 15.98 2.54 -9.59
N PRO A 118 15.17 1.48 -9.27
CA PRO A 118 14.75 1.36 -7.91
C PRO A 118 16.04 1.04 -7.15
N VAL A 119 16.15 1.55 -5.94
CA VAL A 119 17.16 1.00 -5.05
C VAL A 119 16.75 -0.48 -4.82
N PRO A 120 17.57 -1.49 -5.20
CA PRO A 120 17.17 -2.90 -5.10
C PRO A 120 16.70 -3.29 -3.70
N GLU A 121 17.30 -2.67 -2.69
CA GLU A 121 16.95 -2.79 -1.27
C GLU A 121 15.53 -2.27 -1.00
N VAL A 122 15.10 -1.19 -1.65
CA VAL A 122 13.75 -0.64 -1.54
C VAL A 122 12.75 -1.54 -2.26
N PHE A 123 13.09 -2.06 -3.45
CA PHE A 123 12.21 -3.02 -4.14
C PHE A 123 11.97 -4.28 -3.29
N ASN A 124 13.04 -4.89 -2.79
CA ASN A 124 12.96 -6.08 -1.94
C ASN A 124 12.27 -5.77 -0.61
N GLY A 125 12.61 -4.64 0.02
CA GLY A 125 11.99 -4.16 1.25
C GLY A 125 10.48 -3.99 1.12
N ALA A 126 10.00 -3.48 -0.01
CA ALA A 126 8.56 -3.33 -0.25
C ALA A 126 7.80 -4.66 -0.20
N TYR A 127 8.37 -5.72 -0.77
CA TYR A 127 7.80 -7.08 -0.72
C TYR A 127 7.88 -7.68 0.67
N MET A 128 9.06 -7.63 1.29
CA MET A 128 9.29 -8.20 2.61
C MET A 128 8.41 -7.53 3.66
N ASN A 129 8.30 -6.20 3.66
CA ASN A 129 7.45 -5.48 4.60
C ASN A 129 5.97 -5.80 4.39
N THR A 130 5.50 -5.96 3.15
CA THR A 130 4.10 -6.37 2.90
C THR A 130 3.80 -7.72 3.54
N VAL A 131 4.68 -8.71 3.35
CA VAL A 131 4.53 -10.06 3.94
C VAL A 131 4.60 -9.98 5.47
N GLN A 132 5.58 -9.27 6.01
CA GLN A 132 5.76 -9.12 7.46
C GLN A 132 4.55 -8.46 8.14
N LEU A 133 4.03 -7.38 7.56
CA LEU A 133 2.86 -6.68 8.10
C LEU A 133 1.60 -7.53 8.00
N ARG A 134 1.41 -8.24 6.87
CA ARG A 134 0.34 -9.23 6.76
C ARG A 134 0.46 -10.27 7.87
N GLU A 135 1.63 -10.88 8.06
CA GLU A 135 1.85 -11.90 9.08
C GLU A 135 1.62 -11.37 10.50
N LYS A 136 2.15 -10.17 10.81
CA LYS A 136 1.99 -9.49 12.09
C LYS A 136 0.54 -9.22 12.47
N HIS A 137 -0.29 -8.86 11.48
CA HIS A 137 -1.64 -8.33 11.74
C HIS A 137 -2.78 -9.30 11.42
N HIS A 138 -2.60 -10.25 10.48
CA HIS A 138 -3.69 -11.14 10.03
C HIS A 138 -4.22 -12.09 11.11
N ALA A 139 -3.45 -12.35 12.16
CA ALA A 139 -3.86 -13.25 13.25
C ALA A 139 -4.99 -12.67 14.12
N TRP A 140 -5.16 -11.35 14.13
CA TRP A 140 -6.09 -10.66 15.01
C TRP A 140 -6.90 -9.55 14.31
N LEU A 141 -6.56 -9.19 13.06
CA LEU A 141 -7.39 -8.35 12.19
C LEU A 141 -8.10 -9.19 11.14
N GLU A 142 -9.34 -8.79 10.81
CA GLU A 142 -9.97 -9.26 9.57
C GLU A 142 -9.09 -8.85 8.39
N SER A 143 -8.76 -9.81 7.52
CA SER A 143 -7.80 -9.60 6.45
C SER A 143 -8.21 -10.31 5.16
N ALA A 144 -7.74 -9.79 4.03
CA ALA A 144 -7.87 -10.42 2.73
C ALA A 144 -6.63 -10.18 1.87
N ASP A 145 -6.24 -11.19 1.10
CA ASP A 145 -5.14 -11.09 0.15
C ASP A 145 -5.69 -11.02 -1.27
N LEU A 146 -5.19 -10.06 -2.04
CA LEU A 146 -5.49 -9.90 -3.46
C LEU A 146 -4.20 -10.04 -4.26
N ILE A 147 -4.05 -11.16 -4.94
CA ILE A 147 -2.93 -11.43 -5.85
C ILE A 147 -3.38 -11.05 -7.26
N LEU A 148 -2.83 -9.98 -7.83
CA LEU A 148 -3.27 -9.44 -9.12
C LEU A 148 -3.12 -10.45 -10.27
N ASP A 149 -2.11 -11.32 -10.18
CA ASP A 149 -1.82 -12.33 -11.20
C ASP A 149 -2.68 -13.60 -11.05
N ASP A 150 -3.45 -13.73 -9.97
CA ASP A 150 -4.41 -14.81 -9.80
C ASP A 150 -5.73 -14.45 -10.49
N ALA A 151 -5.78 -14.68 -11.80
CA ALA A 151 -6.94 -14.38 -12.63
C ALA A 151 -8.26 -15.04 -12.16
N ALA A 152 -8.18 -16.16 -11.43
CA ALA A 152 -9.35 -16.87 -10.93
C ALA A 152 -9.77 -16.37 -9.53
N GLY A 153 -8.81 -16.30 -8.59
CA GLY A 153 -9.11 -15.95 -7.20
C GLY A 153 -9.27 -14.45 -6.94
N PHE A 154 -8.57 -13.60 -7.70
CA PHE A 154 -8.68 -12.14 -7.57
C PHE A 154 -10.12 -11.62 -7.69
N PRO A 155 -10.88 -11.90 -8.78
CA PRO A 155 -12.24 -11.36 -8.92
C PRO A 155 -13.20 -11.91 -7.87
N ILE A 156 -13.03 -13.16 -7.44
CA ILE A 156 -13.84 -13.79 -6.39
C ILE A 156 -13.61 -13.07 -5.05
N THR A 157 -12.36 -12.88 -4.68
CA THR A 157 -11.99 -12.22 -3.42
C THR A 157 -12.40 -10.75 -3.42
N LEU A 158 -12.18 -10.03 -4.52
CA LEU A 158 -12.61 -8.64 -4.65
C LEU A 158 -14.13 -8.50 -4.52
N THR A 159 -14.90 -9.37 -5.17
CA THR A 159 -16.37 -9.37 -5.07
C THR A 159 -16.84 -9.63 -3.63
N ARG A 160 -16.18 -10.57 -2.93
CA ARG A 160 -16.47 -10.85 -1.52
C ARG A 160 -16.20 -9.62 -0.64
N ILE A 161 -15.08 -8.93 -0.85
CA ILE A 161 -14.75 -7.69 -0.14
C ILE A 161 -15.81 -6.62 -0.43
N GLN A 162 -16.14 -6.38 -1.70
CA GLN A 162 -17.17 -5.41 -2.10
C GLN A 162 -18.52 -5.70 -1.42
N LYS A 163 -18.96 -6.96 -1.39
CA LYS A 163 -20.18 -7.36 -0.70
C LYS A 163 -20.11 -7.10 0.81
N SER A 164 -18.97 -7.40 1.45
CA SER A 164 -18.77 -7.15 2.88
C SER A 164 -18.76 -5.65 3.23
N LEU A 165 -18.35 -4.81 2.28
CA LEU A 165 -18.38 -3.36 2.39
C LEU A 165 -19.74 -2.75 1.98
N GLY A 166 -20.73 -3.55 1.57
CA GLY A 166 -22.03 -3.05 1.11
C GLY A 166 -21.94 -2.26 -0.21
N ILE A 167 -21.01 -2.64 -1.08
CA ILE A 167 -20.85 -2.05 -2.42
C ILE A 167 -21.68 -2.89 -3.39
N GLU A 168 -22.93 -2.48 -3.65
CA GLU A 168 -23.89 -3.23 -4.48
C GLU A 168 -23.68 -3.03 -5.98
N ALA A 169 -23.19 -1.85 -6.36
CA ALA A 169 -22.69 -1.51 -7.67
C ALA A 169 -21.40 -0.71 -7.49
N ILE A 170 -20.45 -0.83 -8.41
CA ILE A 170 -19.26 0.03 -8.42
C ILE A 170 -19.76 1.46 -8.56
N GLY A 171 -19.77 2.19 -7.44
CA GLY A 171 -20.18 3.58 -7.41
C GLY A 171 -19.17 4.42 -8.18
N PRO A 172 -19.56 5.61 -8.68
CA PRO A 172 -18.67 6.43 -9.47
C PRO A 172 -17.51 7.01 -8.64
N ALA A 173 -17.63 7.10 -7.31
CA ALA A 173 -16.63 7.74 -6.46
C ALA A 173 -16.76 7.41 -4.96
N TYR A 174 -15.72 7.73 -4.21
CA TYR A 174 -15.77 7.94 -2.75
C TYR A 174 -16.61 9.17 -2.38
N ALA A 175 -17.06 9.26 -1.12
CA ALA A 175 -17.71 10.47 -0.60
C ALA A 175 -16.77 11.68 -0.75
N ARG A 176 -15.51 11.46 -0.40
CA ARG A 176 -14.39 12.37 -0.60
C ARG A 176 -13.18 11.53 -1.02
N SER A 177 -12.45 11.99 -2.03
CA SER A 177 -11.20 11.37 -2.44
C SER A 177 -10.07 12.34 -2.13
N ILE A 178 -9.28 12.04 -1.11
CA ILE A 178 -8.19 12.88 -0.63
C ILE A 178 -6.88 12.33 -1.16
N LYS A 179 -6.21 13.13 -1.98
CA LYS A 179 -4.89 12.83 -2.51
C LYS A 179 -4.05 14.09 -2.52
N VAL A 180 -2.95 14.03 -1.79
CA VAL A 180 -2.08 15.17 -1.57
C VAL A 180 -0.92 15.12 -2.55
N ARG A 181 -0.45 16.28 -2.99
CA ARG A 181 0.82 16.40 -3.71
C ARG A 181 1.97 16.24 -2.74
N ASP A 182 2.81 15.26 -3.00
CA ASP A 182 4.07 15.08 -2.30
C ASP A 182 5.02 16.26 -2.54
N PRO A 183 6.05 16.44 -1.70
CA PRO A 183 7.12 17.40 -1.96
C PRO A 183 7.74 17.19 -3.35
N GLN A 184 8.25 18.28 -3.94
CA GLN A 184 8.73 18.29 -5.33
C GLN A 184 9.80 17.21 -5.61
N ALA A 185 10.67 16.91 -4.64
CA ALA A 185 11.70 15.88 -4.75
C ALA A 185 11.14 14.46 -5.00
N PHE A 186 9.87 14.22 -4.63
CA PHE A 186 9.20 12.93 -4.76
C PHE A 186 8.12 12.91 -5.85
N GLU A 187 7.89 14.04 -6.52
CA GLU A 187 6.90 14.13 -7.60
C GLU A 187 7.46 13.51 -8.89
N VAL A 188 6.77 12.49 -9.40
CA VAL A 188 6.96 12.04 -10.78
C VAL A 188 5.96 12.76 -11.66
N SER A 189 6.46 13.53 -12.62
CA SER A 189 5.62 14.22 -13.60
C SER A 189 4.63 13.24 -14.25
N GLY A 190 3.34 13.58 -14.21
CA GLY A 190 2.27 12.79 -14.80
C GLY A 190 1.85 11.52 -14.04
N LEU A 191 2.60 11.04 -13.04
CA LEU A 191 2.22 9.84 -12.29
C LEU A 191 1.03 10.11 -11.35
N LEU A 192 1.04 11.27 -10.70
CA LEU A 192 -0.09 11.74 -9.91
C LEU A 192 -1.34 11.83 -10.79
N ASN A 193 -1.23 12.48 -11.95
CA ASN A 193 -2.30 12.63 -12.94
C ASN A 193 -2.79 11.27 -13.47
N LYS A 194 -1.89 10.33 -13.74
CA LYS A 194 -2.24 8.96 -14.17
C LYS A 194 -2.98 8.19 -13.08
N ALA A 195 -2.58 8.37 -11.83
CA ALA A 195 -3.30 7.79 -10.70
C ALA A 195 -4.61 8.55 -10.38
N MET A 196 -4.80 9.78 -10.89
CA MET A 196 -6.07 10.53 -10.86
C MET A 196 -7.01 10.16 -12.01
N SER A 197 -6.47 9.80 -13.18
CA SER A 197 -7.23 9.37 -14.36
C SER A 197 -7.45 7.86 -14.42
N GLY A 198 -7.09 7.13 -13.37
CA GLY A 198 -7.23 5.68 -13.28
C GLY A 198 -8.67 5.27 -13.60
N ARG A 199 -8.83 4.52 -14.70
CA ARG A 199 -10.12 4.04 -15.20
C ARG A 199 -10.88 3.35 -14.07
N HIS A 200 -12.20 3.56 -13.98
CA HIS A 200 -13.07 2.75 -13.15
C HIS A 200 -12.79 1.26 -13.40
N TYR A 201 -12.91 0.43 -12.36
CA TYR A 201 -12.84 -1.02 -12.52
C TYR A 201 -13.79 -1.44 -13.65
N ASN A 202 -13.22 -1.94 -14.74
CA ASN A 202 -13.98 -2.54 -15.83
C ASN A 202 -13.70 -4.05 -15.77
N ARG A 203 -14.74 -4.82 -15.44
CA ARG A 203 -14.68 -6.28 -15.38
C ARG A 203 -14.16 -6.91 -16.68
N ALA A 204 -14.39 -6.27 -17.83
CA ALA A 204 -13.86 -6.71 -19.13
C ALA A 204 -12.34 -6.46 -19.28
N LEU A 205 -11.79 -5.42 -18.64
CA LEU A 205 -10.34 -5.15 -18.63
C LEU A 205 -9.57 -6.08 -17.69
N ALA A 206 -10.21 -6.61 -16.65
CA ALA A 206 -9.63 -7.63 -15.77
C ALA A 206 -9.38 -8.96 -16.51
N HIS A 207 -10.15 -9.26 -17.56
CA HIS A 207 -9.94 -10.41 -18.45
C HIS A 207 -8.98 -10.12 -19.62
N MET A 208 -8.69 -8.85 -19.94
CA MET A 208 -7.82 -8.45 -21.07
C MET A 208 -6.35 -8.25 -20.70
N HIS A 209 -5.95 -8.43 -19.44
CA HIS A 209 -4.54 -8.45 -19.07
C HIS A 209 -4.00 -9.86 -18.74
N PRO A 210 -3.95 -10.79 -19.71
CA PRO A 210 -2.86 -11.75 -19.75
C PRO A 210 -1.60 -11.15 -20.38
N GLN A 211 -1.71 -10.18 -21.31
CA GLN A 211 -0.60 -9.72 -22.15
C GLN A 211 -0.82 -8.33 -22.79
N ALA A 212 -0.87 -7.24 -22.03
CA ALA A 212 -0.72 -5.92 -22.66
C ALA A 212 0.75 -5.49 -22.52
N ASP A 213 1.46 -5.59 -23.64
CA ASP A 213 2.89 -5.39 -23.88
C ASP A 213 3.84 -6.49 -23.38
N LEU A 214 3.56 -7.75 -23.74
CA LEU A 214 4.63 -8.75 -23.87
C LEU A 214 5.17 -8.71 -25.30
N GLY A 215 6.16 -7.85 -25.52
CA GLY A 215 7.22 -8.21 -26.44
C GLY A 215 7.95 -9.41 -25.83
N GLU A 216 7.77 -10.55 -26.47
CA GLU A 216 8.41 -11.84 -26.22
C GLU A 216 7.89 -12.71 -25.06
N SER A 217 7.62 -13.95 -25.44
CA SER A 217 6.96 -15.02 -24.72
C SER A 217 7.83 -15.60 -23.60
N PHE A 218 7.26 -15.73 -22.40
CA PHE A 218 7.74 -16.71 -21.43
C PHE A 218 6.59 -17.24 -20.57
N HIS A 219 6.51 -18.57 -20.43
CA HIS A 219 5.50 -19.27 -19.64
C HIS A 219 5.87 -19.28 -18.14
N PRO A 220 4.86 -19.32 -17.23
CA PRO A 220 5.04 -18.96 -15.82
C PRO A 220 5.44 -20.15 -14.95
N ALA A 221 6.43 -19.95 -14.06
CA ALA A 221 6.71 -20.88 -12.97
C ALA A 221 5.87 -20.50 -11.74
N ARG A 222 4.69 -21.13 -11.61
CA ARG A 222 3.84 -21.14 -10.40
C ARG A 222 4.58 -21.59 -9.12
N SER A 223 5.75 -22.22 -9.27
CA SER A 223 6.51 -22.85 -8.17
C SER A 223 7.44 -21.90 -7.40
N SER A 224 7.84 -20.74 -7.96
CA SER A 224 8.79 -19.84 -7.28
C SER A 224 8.13 -18.96 -6.20
N PHE A 225 6.83 -18.69 -6.31
CA PHE A 225 6.14 -17.74 -5.43
C PHE A 225 5.71 -18.36 -4.09
N GLU A 226 5.16 -19.59 -4.09
CA GLU A 226 4.98 -20.33 -2.83
C GLU A 226 6.33 -20.62 -2.16
N HIS A 227 7.40 -20.75 -2.93
CA HIS A 227 8.75 -20.89 -2.40
C HIS A 227 9.20 -19.59 -1.71
N LEU A 228 9.05 -18.42 -2.34
CA LEU A 228 9.33 -17.11 -1.73
C LEU A 228 8.56 -16.88 -0.42
N LEU A 229 7.27 -17.25 -0.38
CA LEU A 229 6.46 -17.19 0.84
C LEU A 229 6.91 -18.19 1.93
N ARG A 230 7.53 -19.32 1.55
CA ARG A 230 8.06 -20.33 2.49
C ARG A 230 9.51 -20.11 2.89
N THR A 231 10.32 -19.44 2.07
CA THR A 231 11.76 -19.22 2.27
C THR A 231 12.11 -17.86 2.85
N ALA A 232 11.14 -16.96 3.00
CA ALA A 232 11.28 -15.74 3.79
C ALA A 232 11.44 -16.07 5.28
N LYS A 233 12.54 -16.74 5.66
CA LYS A 233 12.98 -16.75 7.05
C LYS A 233 13.47 -15.34 7.38
N PRO A 234 13.06 -14.75 8.50
CA PRO A 234 13.60 -13.46 8.91
C PRO A 234 15.10 -13.63 9.17
N THR A 235 15.93 -13.02 8.33
CA THR A 235 17.32 -12.79 8.65
C THR A 235 17.35 -11.72 9.73
N ILE A 236 17.19 -12.12 10.99
CA ILE A 236 17.51 -11.25 12.12
C ILE A 236 19.04 -11.15 12.15
N SER A 237 19.56 -10.14 11.47
CA SER A 237 20.93 -9.68 11.73
C SER A 237 20.91 -8.98 13.09
N ARG A 238 21.45 -9.64 14.11
CA ARG A 238 21.79 -9.01 15.39
C ARG A 238 23.00 -8.10 15.15
N ALA A 239 22.75 -6.88 14.71
CA ALA A 239 23.71 -5.79 14.83
C ALA A 239 22.95 -4.49 15.09
N ASN A 240 23.31 -3.83 16.19
CA ASN A 240 22.91 -2.49 16.62
C ASN A 240 21.56 -2.35 17.35
N LEU A 241 21.45 -3.01 18.51
CA LEU A 241 20.70 -2.49 19.66
C LEU A 241 21.67 -1.80 20.62
N SER A 242 22.15 -0.60 20.28
CA SER A 242 22.87 0.25 21.24
C SER A 242 22.83 1.73 20.87
N SER A 243 21.64 2.35 20.82
CA SER A 243 21.53 3.82 20.79
C SER A 243 20.10 4.34 21.00
N ALA A 244 19.28 3.66 21.81
CA ALA A 244 17.96 4.15 22.20
C ALA A 244 17.73 4.02 23.71
N SER A 245 18.58 4.67 24.49
CA SER A 245 18.38 4.87 25.93
C SER A 245 19.17 6.09 26.41
N LYS A 246 18.82 7.28 25.90
CA LYS A 246 19.41 8.55 26.37
C LYS A 246 18.61 9.79 25.99
N ILE A 247 17.29 9.74 26.07
CA ILE A 247 16.46 10.96 26.20
C ILE A 247 15.30 10.57 27.13
N ASP A 248 15.51 10.77 28.43
CA ASP A 248 14.49 10.95 29.48
C ASP A 248 15.16 10.84 30.86
N ALA A 249 15.91 11.88 31.22
CA ALA A 249 16.26 12.25 32.58
C ALA A 249 16.95 13.61 32.53
N LEU A 250 16.61 14.51 33.47
CA LEU A 250 16.90 15.96 33.54
C LEU A 250 15.77 16.76 32.85
N SER A 251 14.78 17.35 33.54
CA SER A 251 14.85 18.08 34.80
C SER A 251 13.49 18.10 35.52
N LEU A 252 13.40 17.44 36.67
CA LEU A 252 12.50 17.82 37.76
C LEU A 252 13.34 17.84 39.04
N HIS A 253 13.28 18.98 39.73
CA HIS A 253 13.93 19.37 40.99
C HIS A 253 15.39 19.87 40.92
N ALA A 254 15.55 21.20 40.99
CA ALA A 254 15.96 21.87 42.23
C ALA A 254 15.74 23.40 42.14
N ASN A 255 15.21 23.95 43.25
CA ASN A 255 14.87 25.33 43.61
C ASN A 255 13.54 25.89 43.09
#